data_AF-Q7MRC9-F1
#
_entry.id   AF-Q7MRC9-F1
#
_cell.length_a   1.000
_cell.length_b   1.000
_cell.length_c   1.000
_cell.angle_alpha   90.00
_cell.angle_beta   90.00
_cell.angle_gamma   90.00
#
_symmetry.space_group_name_H-M   'P 1'
#
loop_
_entity.id
_entity.type
_entity.pdbx_description
1 polymer ?
#
loop_
_entity_poly.entity_id
_entity_poly.type
_entity_poly.pdbx_seq_one_letter_code
_entity_poly.pdbx_strand_id
1 'polypeptide(L)' 'MPKKGASMTQRDMAGYLGVDTKTLYNWRKEKPNLYKTILLGFKFMEAVEESRKSYEKLKRLGEELGAKSSKP' A
#
# COMPACT_ATOMS: atom_id res chain seq x y z
N MET A 1 4.52 -6.68 -5.41
CA MET A 1 3.93 -5.42 -4.88
C MET A 1 3.00 -4.84 -5.94
N PRO A 2 1.84 -4.26 -5.56
CA PRO A 2 0.86 -3.77 -6.53
C PRO A 2 1.49 -2.76 -7.49
N LYS A 3 1.00 -2.75 -8.73
CA LYS A 3 1.40 -1.74 -9.72
C LYS A 3 0.97 -0.36 -9.22
N LYS A 4 1.87 0.61 -9.41
CA LYS A 4 1.75 2.01 -9.00
C LYS A 4 0.31 2.54 -9.21
N GLY A 5 -0.46 2.72 -8.13
CA GLY A 5 -1.76 3.41 -8.14
C GLY A 5 -3.03 2.55 -8.04
N ALA A 6 -2.95 1.22 -7.86
CA ALA A 6 -4.12 0.38 -7.63
C ALA A 6 -4.07 -0.30 -6.25
N SER A 7 -5.17 -0.24 -5.49
CA SER A 7 -5.35 -1.03 -4.26
C SER A 7 -5.17 -2.52 -4.57
N MET A 8 -4.60 -3.27 -3.63
CA MET A 8 -4.25 -4.68 -3.87
C MET A 8 -5.48 -5.51 -4.24
N THR A 9 -5.42 -6.18 -5.40
CA THR A 9 -6.48 -7.10 -5.81
C THR A 9 -6.45 -8.37 -4.97
N GLN A 10 -7.52 -9.19 -5.01
CA GLN A 10 -7.53 -10.49 -4.36
C GLN A 10 -6.39 -11.41 -4.85
N ARG A 11 -5.99 -11.27 -6.13
CA ARG A 11 -4.84 -11.99 -6.70
C ARG A 11 -3.52 -11.50 -6.11
N ASP A 12 -3.35 -10.20 -5.95
CA ASP A 12 -2.13 -9.62 -5.36
C ASP A 12 -1.99 -10.02 -3.89
N MET A 13 -3.09 -9.99 -3.14
CA MET A 13 -3.12 -10.42 -1.73
C MET A 13 -2.81 -11.92 -1.61
N ALA A 14 -3.41 -12.75 -2.45
CA ALA A 14 -3.13 -14.19 -2.48
C ALA A 14 -1.67 -14.48 -2.83
N GLY A 15 -1.13 -13.82 -3.86
CA GLY A 15 0.28 -13.93 -4.24
C GLY A 15 1.25 -13.46 -3.15
N TYR A 16 0.93 -12.37 -2.45
CA TYR A 16 1.72 -11.88 -1.31
C TYR A 16 1.74 -12.88 -0.14
N LEU A 17 0.60 -13.52 0.14
CA LEU A 17 0.46 -14.50 1.21
C LEU A 17 0.98 -15.90 0.83
N GLY A 18 1.35 -16.13 -0.43
CA GLY A 18 1.77 -17.45 -0.91
C GLY A 18 0.64 -18.48 -0.89
N VAL A 19 -0.61 -18.05 -1.09
CA VAL A 19 -1.79 -18.92 -1.10
C VAL A 19 -2.59 -18.76 -2.39
N ASP A 20 -3.44 -19.74 -2.69
CA ASP A 20 -4.40 -19.60 -3.78
C ASP A 20 -5.49 -18.57 -3.48
N THR A 21 -6.02 -17.94 -4.53
CA THR A 21 -7.16 -17.01 -4.43
C THR A 21 -8.40 -17.68 -3.81
N LYS A 22 -8.58 -18.98 -4.04
CA LYS A 22 -9.66 -19.79 -3.44
C LYS A 22 -9.49 -19.95 -1.94
N THR A 23 -8.25 -20.10 -1.45
CA THR A 23 -7.96 -20.13 0.00
C THR A 23 -8.35 -18.81 0.66
N LEU A 24 -7.98 -17.69 0.05
CA LEU A 24 -8.36 -16.36 0.55
C LEU A 24 -9.89 -16.15 0.50
N TYR A 25 -10.57 -16.66 -0.54
CA TYR A 25 -12.03 -16.65 -0.62
C TYR A 25 -12.69 -17.49 0.49
N ASN A 26 -12.16 -18.69 0.74
CA ASN A 26 -12.66 -19.57 1.80
C ASN A 26 -12.49 -18.95 3.18
N TRP A 27 -11.36 -18.28 3.45
CA TRP A 27 -11.16 -17.60 4.73
C TRP A 27 -12.19 -16.49 4.99
N ARG A 28 -12.71 -15.82 3.96
CA ARG A 28 -13.80 -14.86 4.13
C ARG A 28 -15.05 -15.50 4.72
N LYS A 29 -15.34 -16.76 4.40
CA LYS A 29 -16.51 -17.51 4.88
C LYS A 29 -16.23 -18.25 6.18
N GLU A 30 -15.16 -19.05 6.19
CA GLU A 30 -14.87 -20.02 7.25
C GLU A 30 -14.06 -19.42 8.41
N LYS A 31 -13.34 -18.32 8.16
CA LYS A 31 -12.44 -17.67 9.13
C LYS A 31 -12.54 -16.13 9.06
N PRO A 32 -13.73 -15.55 9.28
CA PRO A 32 -13.98 -14.13 9.00
C PRO A 32 -13.05 -13.18 9.79
N ASN A 33 -12.68 -13.53 11.03
CA ASN A 33 -11.75 -12.73 11.84
C ASN A 33 -10.31 -12.75 11.29
N LEU A 34 -9.85 -13.90 10.77
CA LEU A 34 -8.56 -14.00 10.09
C LEU A 34 -8.57 -13.15 8.83
N TYR A 35 -9.60 -13.30 8.00
CA TYR A 35 -9.75 -12.53 6.77
C TYR A 35 -9.78 -11.02 7.04
N LYS A 36 -10.53 -10.58 8.05
CA LYS A 36 -10.57 -9.16 8.48
C LYS A 36 -9.20 -8.66 8.91
N THR A 37 -8.47 -9.44 9.70
CA THR A 37 -7.12 -9.07 10.18
C THR A 37 -6.14 -8.89 9.02
N ILE A 38 -6.15 -9.83 8.07
CA ILE A 38 -5.33 -9.77 6.85
C ILE A 38 -5.65 -8.52 6.03
N LEU A 39 -6.94 -8.24 5.79
CA LEU A 39 -7.35 -7.04 5.05
C LEU A 39 -6.92 -5.74 5.73
N LEU A 40 -7.01 -5.67 7.07
CA LEU A 40 -6.52 -4.53 7.83
C LEU A 40 -5.01 -4.34 7.67
N GLY A 41 -4.24 -5.43 7.69
CA GLY A 41 -2.79 -5.38 7.43
C GLY A 41 -2.46 -4.83 6.05
N PHE A 42 -3.18 -5.24 5.01
CA PHE A 42 -2.99 -4.70 3.66
C PHE A 42 -3.32 -3.20 3.56
N LYS A 43 -4.44 -2.77 4.15
CA LYS A 43 -4.80 -1.34 4.19
C LYS A 43 -3.79 -0.51 4.97
N PHE A 44 -3.25 -1.05 6.05
CA PHE A 44 -2.20 -0.39 6.81
C PHE A 44 -0.94 -0.19 5.96
N MET A 45 -0.49 -1.20 5.21
CA MET A 45 0.65 -1.07 4.31
C MET A 45 0.41 -0.02 3.20
N GLU A 46 -0.81 0.05 2.66
CA GLU A 46 -1.19 1.08 1.69
C GLU A 46 -1.11 2.49 2.29
N ALA A 47 -1.63 2.68 3.50
CA ALA A 47 -1.57 3.96 4.21
C ALA A 47 -0.12 4.39 4.54
N VAL A 48 0.74 3.45 4.94
CA VAL A 48 2.17 3.72 5.18
C VAL A 48 2.86 4.20 3.90
N GLU A 49 2.61 3.52 2.77
CA GLU A 49 3.23 3.88 1.49
C GLU A 49 2.71 5.23 0.95
N GLU A 50 1.42 5.54 1.14
CA GLU A 50 0.87 6.85 0.81
C GLU A 50 1.48 7.97 1.66
N SER A 51 1.64 7.72 2.97
CA SER A 51 2.30 8.65 3.88
C SER A 51 3.75 8.90 3.46
N ARG A 52 4.49 7.85 3.09
CA ARG A 52 5.86 7.94 2.58
C ARG A 52 5.95 8.79 1.31
N LYS A 53 5.07 8.55 0.33
CA LYS A 53 5.01 9.35 -0.91
C LYS A 53 4.69 10.81 -0.65
N SER A 54 3.78 11.08 0.29
CA SER A 54 3.40 12.43 0.67
C SER A 54 4.59 13.17 1.29
N TYR A 55 5.31 12.53 2.20
CA TYR A 55 6.56 13.05 2.76
C TYR A 55 7.60 13.35 1.68
N GLU A 56 7.88 12.40 0.79
CA GLU A 56 8.86 12.59 -0.29
C GLU A 56 8.48 13.74 -1.24
N LYS A 57 7.19 13.89 -1.54
CA LYS A 57 6.69 15.01 -2.35
C LYS A 57 6.94 16.35 -1.66
N LEU A 58 6.65 16.46 -0.37
CA LEU A 58 6.87 17.69 0.40
C LEU A 58 8.37 18.02 0.51
N LYS A 59 9.22 17.01 0.76
CA LYS A 59 10.68 17.18 0.80
C LYS A 59 11.21 17.75 -0.51
N ARG A 60 10.82 17.18 -1.65
CA ARG A 60 11.23 17.66 -2.98
C ARG A 60 10.77 19.09 -3.25
N LEU A 61 9.54 19.44 -2.86
CA LEU A 61 9.05 20.81 -2.99
C LEU A 61 9.91 21.79 -2.19
N GLY A 62 10.27 21.44 -0.95
CA GLY A 62 11.18 22.25 -0.12
C GLY A 62 12.56 22.44 -0.77
N GLU A 63 13.14 21.38 -1.32
CA GLU A 63 14.42 21.43 -2.04
C GLU A 63 14.35 22.30 -3.30
N GLU A 64 13.28 22.19 -4.10
CA GLU A 64 13.07 22.99 -5.31
C GLU A 64 12.89 24.48 -5.00
N LEU A 65 12.19 24.83 -3.93
CA LEU A 65 12.00 26.21 -3.50
C LEU A 65 13.32 26.80 -2.96
N GLY A 66 14.09 26.04 -2.18
CA GLY A 66 15.40 26.46 -1.69
C GLY A 66 16.46 26.61 -2.80
N ALA A 67 16.41 25.77 -3.84
CA ALA A 67 17.31 25.87 -4.99
C ALA A 67 16.96 27.05 -5.92
N LYS A 68 15.71 27.53 -5.91
CA LYS A 68 15.27 28.70 -6.70
C LYS A 68 15.63 30.03 -6.04
N SER A 69 15.81 30.09 -4.72
CA SER A 69 16.26 31.31 -4.02
C SER A 69 17.77 31.54 -4.08
N SER A 70 18.55 30.57 -4.59
CA SER A 70 20.01 30.63 -4.74
C SER A 70 20.49 30.83 -6.17
N LYS A 71 19.60 31.06 -7.14
CA LYS A 71 19.99 31.38 -8.52
C LYS A 71 20.11 32.91 -8.66
N PRO A 72 21.30 33.45 -9.03
CA PRO A 72 21.53 34.89 -9.19
C PRO A 72 20.70 35.50 -10.32
#